data_AF-A6QC80-F1
#
_entry.id   AF-A6QC80-F1
#
_cell.length_a   1.000
_cell.length_b   1.000
_cell.length_c   1.000
_cell.angle_alpha   90.00
_cell.angle_beta   90.00
_cell.angle_gamma   90.00
#
_symmetry.space_group_name_H-M   'P 1'
#
loop_
_entity.id
_entity.type
_entity.pdbx_description
1 polymer ?
#
loop_
_entity_poly.entity_id
_entity_poly.type
_entity_poly.pdbx_seq_one_letter_code
_entity_poly.pdbx_strand_id
1 'polypeptide(L)'
;MRSGFTMIELIFVIVIIGILAAVAIPKLAATRDDAKNAKDCQNVVTCLTDLAATYTATGTADSSTKACSDASSFITFGATSATYGGAISNCNADTSAVVFGGTAGISI
;
A
#
# COMPACT_ATOMS: atom_id res chain seq x y z
N MET A 1 -7.88 -51.22 20.30
CA MET A 1 -6.48 -50.98 19.94
C MET A 1 -6.46 -49.74 19.06
N ARG A 2 -5.77 -48.66 19.46
CA ARG A 2 -5.63 -47.46 18.63
C ARG A 2 -4.61 -47.78 17.54
N SER A 3 -5.02 -47.81 16.28
CA SER A 3 -4.07 -47.84 15.16
C SER A 3 -3.24 -46.56 15.20
N GLY A 4 -1.94 -46.72 15.42
CA GLY A 4 -0.98 -45.62 15.33
C GLY A 4 -0.72 -45.30 13.86
N PHE A 5 -0.60 -44.01 13.56
CA PHE A 5 -0.12 -43.53 12.27
C PHE A 5 1.28 -44.10 12.03
N THR A 6 1.53 -44.65 10.86
CA THR A 6 2.81 -45.28 10.56
C THR A 6 3.89 -44.20 10.37
N MET A 7 5.13 -44.53 10.74
CA MET A 7 6.27 -43.63 10.51
C MET A 7 6.36 -43.24 9.03
N ILE A 8 6.11 -44.19 8.11
CA ILE A 8 6.18 -43.99 6.66
C ILE A 8 5.15 -42.96 6.15
N GLU A 9 3.94 -42.92 6.73
CA GLU A 9 2.94 -41.92 6.35
C GLU A 9 3.39 -40.51 6.77
N LEU A 10 4.03 -40.37 7.93
CA LEU A 10 4.48 -39.07 8.43
C LEU A 10 5.63 -38.50 7.59
N ILE A 11 6.58 -39.33 7.16
CA ILE A 11 7.64 -38.89 6.24
C ILE A 11 7.10 -38.48 4.87
N PHE A 12 6.10 -39.18 4.33
CA PHE A 12 5.50 -38.81 3.05
C PHE A 12 4.82 -37.43 3.11
N VAL A 13 4.16 -37.13 4.23
CA VAL A 13 3.50 -35.84 4.44
C VAL A 13 4.49 -34.68 4.48
N ILE A 14 5.60 -34.80 5.22
CA ILE A 14 6.59 -33.71 5.29
C ILE A 14 7.31 -33.50 3.96
N VAL A 15 7.50 -34.55 3.16
CA VAL A 15 8.09 -34.43 1.81
C VAL A 15 7.16 -33.65 0.89
N ILE A 16 5.87 -33.97 0.89
CA ILE A 16 4.88 -33.24 0.07
C ILE A 16 4.79 -31.77 0.52
N ILE A 17 4.69 -31.51 1.83
CA ILE A 17 4.67 -30.13 2.36
C ILE A 17 5.97 -29.40 2.01
N GLY A 18 7.12 -30.08 2.06
CA GLY A 18 8.42 -29.51 1.69
C GLY A 18 8.46 -29.03 0.23
N ILE A 19 7.95 -29.83 -0.70
CA ILE A 19 7.89 -29.48 -2.13
C ILE A 19 6.92 -28.30 -2.35
N LEU A 20 5.73 -28.35 -1.74
CA LEU A 20 4.75 -27.28 -1.85
C LEU A 20 5.27 -25.96 -1.25
N ALA A 21 5.94 -26.02 -0.10
CA ALA A 21 6.52 -24.86 0.57
C ALA A 21 7.63 -24.22 -0.27
N ALA A 22 8.50 -25.03 -0.90
CA ALA A 22 9.59 -24.52 -1.74
C ALA A 22 9.11 -23.64 -2.90
N VAL A 23 7.94 -23.95 -3.48
CA VAL A 23 7.34 -23.15 -4.57
C VAL A 23 6.43 -22.04 -4.03
N ALA A 24 5.72 -22.28 -2.92
CA ALA A 24 4.77 -21.32 -2.38
C ALA A 24 5.43 -20.12 -1.71
N ILE A 25 6.53 -20.31 -0.97
CA ILE A 25 7.23 -19.24 -0.25
C ILE A 25 7.69 -18.10 -1.16
N PRO A 26 8.46 -18.33 -2.26
CA PRO A 26 8.91 -17.24 -3.11
C PRO A 26 7.74 -16.52 -3.78
N LYS A 27 6.68 -17.25 -4.15
CA LYS A 27 5.47 -16.66 -4.75
C LYS A 27 4.72 -15.77 -3.76
N LEU A 28 4.54 -16.22 -2.53
CA LEU A 28 3.88 -15.46 -1.48
C LEU A 28 4.69 -14.24 -1.05
N ALA A 29 6.02 -14.32 -1.05
CA ALA A 29 6.88 -13.16 -0.80
C ALA A 29 6.65 -12.06 -1.85
N ALA A 30 6.77 -12.40 -3.14
CA ALA A 30 6.53 -11.45 -4.23
C ALA A 30 5.12 -10.85 -4.18
N THR A 31 4.08 -11.67 -3.99
CA THR A 31 2.69 -11.17 -3.88
C THR A 31 2.47 -10.25 -2.68
N ARG A 32 3.15 -10.48 -1.55
CA ARG A 32 3.05 -9.59 -0.38
C ARG A 32 3.70 -8.24 -0.63
N ASP A 33 4.85 -8.23 -1.31
CA ASP A 33 5.55 -6.99 -1.66
C ASP A 33 4.74 -6.18 -2.68
N ASP A 34 4.18 -6.85 -3.70
CA ASP A 34 3.26 -6.22 -4.66
C ASP A 34 2.00 -5.65 -3.98
N ALA A 35 1.41 -6.41 -3.05
CA ALA A 35 0.24 -5.96 -2.29
C ALA A 35 0.55 -4.77 -1.38
N LYS A 36 1.76 -4.72 -0.80
CA LYS A 36 2.21 -3.58 0.01
C LYS A 36 2.36 -2.33 -0.86
N ASN A 37 3.00 -2.45 -2.01
CA ASN A 37 3.14 -1.35 -2.97
C ASN A 37 1.77 -0.84 -3.45
N ALA A 38 0.85 -1.74 -3.81
CA ALA A 38 -0.50 -1.38 -4.25
C ALA A 38 -1.30 -0.68 -3.13
N LYS A 39 -1.15 -1.13 -1.88
CA LYS A 39 -1.82 -0.50 -0.73
C LYS A 39 -1.27 0.89 -0.45
N ASP A 40 0.06 1.05 -0.47
CA ASP A 40 0.70 2.34 -0.28
C ASP A 40 0.28 3.32 -1.39
N CYS A 41 0.13 2.83 -2.62
CA CYS A 41 -0.47 3.56 -3.74
C CYS A 41 -1.87 4.10 -3.42
N GLN A 42 -2.74 3.20 -2.98
CA GLN A 42 -4.14 3.52 -2.74
C GLN A 42 -4.29 4.51 -1.59
N ASN A 43 -3.44 4.41 -0.58
CA ASN A 43 -3.39 5.36 0.53
C ASN A 43 -2.99 6.76 0.04
N VAL A 44 -2.00 6.87 -0.85
CA VAL A 44 -1.58 8.16 -1.43
C VAL A 44 -2.73 8.80 -2.21
N VAL A 45 -3.35 8.08 -3.14
CA VAL A 45 -4.47 8.60 -3.94
C VAL A 45 -5.64 9.00 -3.04
N THR A 46 -5.99 8.14 -2.08
CA THR A 46 -7.08 8.41 -1.13
C THR A 46 -6.80 9.65 -0.29
N CYS A 47 -5.57 9.81 0.19
CA CYS A 47 -5.15 11.00 0.93
C CYS A 47 -5.31 12.27 0.08
N LEU A 48 -4.81 12.27 -1.16
CA LEU A 48 -4.89 13.44 -2.04
C LEU A 48 -6.35 13.81 -2.36
N THR A 49 -7.21 12.81 -2.62
CA THR A 49 -8.64 13.06 -2.86
C THR A 49 -9.35 13.61 -1.62
N ASP A 50 -8.99 13.12 -0.44
CA ASP A 50 -9.58 13.59 0.81
C ASP A 50 -9.13 15.02 1.11
N LEU A 51 -7.83 15.31 0.92
CA LEU A 51 -7.27 16.64 1.09
C LEU A 51 -7.89 17.67 0.13
N ALA A 52 -8.12 17.27 -1.13
CA ALA A 52 -8.84 18.05 -2.11
C ALA A 52 -10.31 18.30 -1.71
N ALA A 53 -10.98 17.28 -1.17
CA ALA A 53 -12.36 17.38 -0.69
C ALA A 53 -12.47 18.30 0.54
N THR A 54 -11.60 18.16 1.54
CA THR A 54 -11.57 19.03 2.72
C THR A 54 -11.26 20.46 2.32
N TYR A 55 -10.28 20.67 1.44
CA TYR A 55 -9.92 22.02 0.99
C TYR A 55 -11.07 22.71 0.25
N THR A 56 -11.84 21.97 -0.55
CA THR A 56 -13.04 22.52 -1.22
C THR A 56 -14.15 22.84 -0.24
N ALA A 57 -14.29 22.06 0.84
CA ALA A 57 -15.35 22.23 1.82
C ALA A 57 -15.06 23.30 2.89
N THR A 58 -13.82 23.42 3.35
CA THR A 58 -13.44 24.27 4.49
C THR A 58 -12.43 25.36 4.14
N GLY A 59 -11.85 25.34 2.94
CA GLY A 59 -10.75 26.22 2.57
C GLY A 59 -9.43 25.86 3.27
N THR A 60 -9.38 24.74 3.98
CA THR A 60 -8.20 24.25 4.71
C THR A 60 -7.89 22.81 4.30
N ALA A 61 -6.60 22.51 4.11
CA ALA A 61 -6.14 21.18 3.76
C ALA A 61 -5.92 20.39 5.07
N ASP A 62 -6.76 19.41 5.36
CA ASP A 62 -6.59 18.53 6.53
C ASP A 62 -5.91 17.22 6.13
N SER A 63 -4.67 17.03 6.59
CA SER A 63 -3.86 15.83 6.34
C SER A 63 -3.96 14.80 7.47
N SER A 64 -4.90 14.95 8.42
CA SER A 64 -5.03 14.08 9.59
C SER A 64 -5.76 12.76 9.32
N THR A 65 -6.17 12.49 8.09
CA THR A 65 -6.87 11.24 7.75
C THR A 65 -5.95 10.03 7.80
N LYS A 66 -6.48 8.86 8.16
CA LYS A 66 -5.70 7.60 8.23
C LYS A 66 -4.92 7.32 6.94
N ALA A 67 -5.53 7.54 5.78
CA ALA A 67 -4.88 7.39 4.48
C ALA A 67 -3.65 8.31 4.32
N CYS A 68 -3.72 9.55 4.81
CA CYS A 68 -2.59 10.49 4.77
C CYS A 68 -1.49 10.13 5.77
N SER A 69 -1.86 9.70 6.98
CA SER A 69 -0.90 9.21 7.97
C SER A 69 -0.16 7.97 7.48
N ASP A 70 -0.87 7.03 6.84
CA ASP A 70 -0.28 5.81 6.27
C ASP A 70 0.56 6.09 5.01
N ALA A 71 0.29 7.20 4.31
CA ALA A 71 1.03 7.66 3.13
C ALA A 71 2.14 8.68 3.45
N SER A 72 2.30 9.11 4.70
CA SER A 72 3.19 10.20 5.13
C SER A 72 4.68 9.97 4.81
N SER A 73 5.12 8.73 4.62
CA SER A 73 6.47 8.40 4.18
C SER A 73 6.72 8.68 2.68
N PHE A 74 5.66 8.90 1.91
CA PHE A 74 5.71 9.14 0.46
C PHE A 74 5.20 10.53 0.06
N ILE A 75 4.52 11.22 0.98
CA ILE A 75 3.94 12.55 0.77
C ILE A 75 4.57 13.54 1.74
N THR A 76 5.10 14.64 1.20
CA THR A 76 5.51 15.79 2.00
C THR A 76 4.41 16.84 1.99
N PHE A 77 3.92 17.21 3.16
CA PHE A 77 2.94 18.27 3.32
C PHE A 77 3.65 19.60 3.61
N GLY A 78 3.39 20.59 2.77
CA GLY A 78 3.71 22.00 2.98
C GLY A 78 2.44 22.81 3.28
N ALA A 79 2.60 24.06 3.67
CA ALA A 79 1.48 24.93 4.04
C ALA A 79 0.44 25.14 2.92
N THR A 80 0.89 25.05 1.66
CA THR A 80 0.06 25.27 0.46
C THR A 80 0.26 24.18 -0.58
N SER A 81 0.83 23.02 -0.23
CA SER A 81 0.97 21.92 -1.19
C SER A 81 1.22 20.57 -0.52
N ALA A 82 0.78 19.49 -1.15
CA ALA A 82 1.20 18.13 -0.86
C ALA A 82 2.00 17.63 -2.06
N THR A 83 3.27 17.30 -1.85
CA THR A 83 4.15 16.79 -2.91
C THR A 83 4.40 15.32 -2.68
N TYR A 84 4.07 14.51 -3.67
CA TYR A 84 4.48 13.11 -3.72
C TYR A 84 5.97 13.03 -4.10
N GLY A 85 6.79 12.48 -3.21
CA GLY A 85 8.25 12.52 -3.31
C GLY A 85 8.92 11.16 -3.52
N GLY A 86 8.14 10.10 -3.70
CA GLY A 86 8.65 8.73 -3.87
C GLY A 86 8.33 8.14 -5.24
N ALA A 87 9.10 7.16 -5.69
CA ALA A 87 8.68 6.27 -6.77
C ALA A 87 8.14 4.98 -6.12
N ILE A 88 6.85 4.93 -5.80
CA ILE A 88 6.20 3.65 -5.51
C ILE A 88 6.14 2.88 -6.84
N SER A 89 6.82 1.74 -6.92
CA SER A 89 6.84 0.92 -8.13
C SER A 89 5.41 0.55 -8.52
N ASN A 90 5.04 0.80 -9.77
CA ASN A 90 3.73 0.48 -10.36
C ASN A 90 2.57 1.40 -9.89
N CYS A 91 2.87 2.46 -9.15
CA CYS A 91 1.93 3.55 -8.95
C CYS A 91 1.97 4.51 -10.12
N ASN A 92 0.89 4.55 -10.90
CA ASN A 92 0.57 5.71 -11.72
C ASN A 92 -0.08 6.80 -10.87
N ALA A 93 0.44 7.04 -9.65
CA ALA A 93 0.19 8.28 -8.96
C ALA A 93 1.08 9.28 -9.70
N ASP A 94 0.48 9.96 -10.67
CA ASP A 94 1.16 10.97 -11.47
C ASP A 94 1.93 11.87 -10.50
N THR A 95 3.20 12.13 -10.84
CA THR A 95 4.19 12.88 -10.05
C THR A 95 3.78 14.35 -9.90
N SER A 96 2.66 14.59 -9.26
CA SER A 96 1.92 15.83 -9.30
C SER A 96 1.75 16.33 -7.88
N ALA A 97 2.49 17.39 -7.57
CA ALA A 97 2.25 18.16 -6.37
C ALA A 97 0.82 18.73 -6.42
N VAL A 98 0.00 18.44 -5.41
CA VAL A 98 -1.28 19.10 -5.24
C VAL A 98 -1.03 20.43 -4.54
N VAL A 99 -1.39 21.55 -5.17
CA VAL A 99 -1.17 22.90 -4.63
C VAL A 99 -2.48 23.46 -4.06
N PHE A 100 -2.47 23.74 -2.76
CA PHE A 100 -3.52 24.36 -1.95
C PHE A 100 -3.22 25.85 -1.78
N GLY A 101 -3.50 26.67 -2.80
CA GLY A 101 -3.25 28.11 -2.67
C GLY A 101 -2.90 28.82 -3.97
N GLY A 102 -3.92 28.98 -4.82
CA GLY A 102 -3.86 29.68 -6.10
C GLY A 102 -5.04 29.20 -6.93
N THR A 103 -5.56 30.00 -7.85
CA THR A 103 -6.75 29.70 -8.69
C THR A 103 -6.60 28.45 -9.58
N ALA A 104 -5.50 27.71 -9.47
CA ALA A 104 -5.31 26.43 -10.11
C ALA A 104 -5.94 25.34 -9.24
N GLY A 105 -7.08 24.83 -9.71
CA GLY A 105 -7.71 23.65 -9.15
C GLY A 105 -6.78 22.44 -9.13
N ILE A 106 -7.22 21.44 -8.38
CA ILE A 106 -6.59 20.13 -8.24
C ILE A 106 -6.47 19.51 -9.65
N SER A 107 -5.25 19.40 -10.19
CA SER A 107 -4.95 18.50 -11.31
C SER A 107 -4.43 17.20 -10.71
N ILE A 108 -5.28 16.19 -10.72
CA ILE A 108 -4.96 14.80 -10.37
C ILE A 108 -4.41 14.12 -11.61
#